data_AF-A0A2V4UQF3-F1
#
_entry.id   AF-A0A2V4UQF3-F1
#
_cell.length_a   1.000
_cell.length_b   1.000
_cell.length_c   1.000
_cell.angle_alpha   90.00
_cell.angle_beta   90.00
_cell.angle_gamma   90.00
#
_symmetry.space_group_name_H-M   'P 1'
#
loop_
_entity.id
_entity.type
_entity.pdbx_description
1 polymer ?
#
loop_
_entity_poly.entity_id
_entity_poly.type
_entity_poly.pdbx_seq_one_letter_code
_entity_poly.pdbx_strand_id
1 'polypeptide(L)'
;MKFKINNLSWTAAIPVAPFPDILTTELGFMSPFSILLHEFRLRCNLRQSDLAERLGYEQSYLSSLEVGRKGRPTREFVLKLVEALNLYI
;
A
#
# COMPACT_ATOMS: atom_id res chain seq x y z
N MET A 1 26.40 15.81 20.16
CA MET A 1 25.26 15.99 21.10
C MET A 1 24.32 14.80 20.93
N LYS A 2 24.07 14.01 21.99
CA LYS A 2 23.29 12.76 21.91
C LYS A 2 21.88 13.00 22.42
N PHE A 3 20.86 12.85 21.57
CA PHE A 3 19.47 12.79 22.01
C PHE A 3 19.10 11.34 22.28
N LYS A 4 18.56 11.07 23.47
CA LYS A 4 18.22 9.72 23.95
C LYS A 4 16.72 9.62 24.07
N ILE A 5 16.10 8.93 23.11
CA ILE A 5 14.81 8.27 23.27
C ILE A 5 15.05 6.81 22.89
N ASN A 6 14.84 5.90 23.85
CA ASN A 6 14.91 4.44 23.73
C ASN A 6 16.06 3.86 22.87
N ASN A 7 17.24 3.81 23.49
CA ASN A 7 18.35 2.87 23.27
C ASN A 7 18.81 2.46 21.84
N LEU A 8 18.68 3.30 20.82
CA LEU A 8 19.34 3.09 19.53
C LEU A 8 20.10 4.32 19.07
N SER A 9 21.42 4.21 18.95
CA SER A 9 22.31 5.22 18.40
C SER A 9 22.53 4.96 16.90
N TRP A 10 22.12 5.90 16.04
CA TRP A 10 22.37 5.83 14.61
C TRP A 10 23.62 6.65 14.25
N THR A 11 24.66 5.99 13.75
CA THR A 11 25.85 6.63 13.16
C THR A 11 25.92 6.33 11.66
N ALA A 12 25.86 7.39 10.86
CA ALA A 12 26.42 7.56 9.51
C ALA A 12 26.52 6.34 8.58
N ALA A 13 25.41 6.03 7.91
CA ALA A 13 25.32 5.59 6.51
C ALA A 13 23.83 5.61 6.19
N ILE A 14 23.40 6.32 5.13
CA ILE A 14 21.98 6.35 4.74
C ILE A 14 21.55 4.90 4.47
N PRO A 15 20.73 4.26 5.32
CA PRO A 15 20.15 2.98 4.96
C PRO A 15 18.92 3.33 4.12
N VAL A 16 18.87 2.88 2.86
CA VAL A 16 17.57 2.67 2.24
C VAL A 16 16.90 1.61 3.12
N ALA A 17 16.05 2.04 4.06
CA ALA A 17 15.37 1.10 4.92
C ALA A 17 14.46 0.27 4.00
N PRO A 18 14.63 -1.07 3.91
CA PRO A 18 13.60 -1.89 3.32
C PRO A 18 12.40 -1.70 4.26
N PHE A 19 11.32 -1.14 3.73
CA PHE A 19 10.12 -0.75 4.48
C PHE A 19 9.90 -1.67 5.69
N PRO A 20 10.11 -1.20 6.93
CA PRO A 20 10.09 -2.05 8.10
C PRO A 20 8.67 -2.56 8.32
N ASP A 21 8.50 -3.88 8.13
CA ASP A 21 7.29 -4.67 8.34
C ASP A 21 6.97 -4.83 9.85
N ILE A 22 7.22 -3.78 10.66
CA ILE A 22 7.13 -3.79 12.13
C ILE A 22 5.84 -3.09 12.61
N LEU A 23 5.07 -2.43 11.75
CA LEU A 23 3.83 -1.74 12.15
C LEU A 23 2.55 -2.58 12.03
N THR A 24 2.63 -3.81 11.49
CA THR A 24 1.46 -4.67 11.21
C THR A 24 0.90 -5.35 12.47
N THR A 25 1.58 -5.25 13.62
CA THR A 25 1.20 -5.94 14.87
C THR A 25 0.50 -5.03 15.89
N GLU A 26 0.64 -3.70 15.78
CA GLU A 26 0.08 -2.75 16.77
C GLU A 26 -0.98 -1.79 16.18
N LEU A 27 -1.20 -1.81 14.85
CA LEU A 27 -2.30 -1.12 14.17
C LEU A 27 -2.98 -2.13 13.24
N GLY A 28 -4.30 -2.31 13.38
CA GLY A 28 -5.01 -3.48 12.85
C GLY A 28 -4.87 -3.74 11.33
N PHE A 29 -4.60 -5.02 11.02
CA PHE A 29 -5.02 -5.85 9.88
C PHE A 29 -4.86 -5.42 8.41
N MET A 30 -4.55 -4.16 8.08
CA MET A 30 -4.45 -3.72 6.68
C MET A 30 -2.99 -3.59 6.25
N SER A 31 -2.65 -4.16 5.08
CA SER A 31 -1.30 -4.02 4.54
C SER A 31 -1.05 -2.57 4.09
N PRO A 32 0.21 -2.08 4.11
CA PRO A 32 0.53 -0.75 3.58
C PRO A 32 0.05 -0.56 2.13
N PHE A 33 0.09 -1.63 1.33
CA PHE A 33 -0.45 -1.64 -0.02
C PHE A 33 -1.97 -1.39 -0.03
N SER A 34 -2.70 -2.06 0.87
CA SER A 34 -4.15 -1.94 1.02
C SER A 34 -4.57 -0.51 1.36
N ILE A 35 -3.83 0.13 2.26
CA ILE A 35 -4.05 1.52 2.67
C ILE A 35 -3.84 2.46 1.48
N LEU A 36 -2.72 2.32 0.78
CA LEU A 36 -2.41 3.15 -0.39
C LEU A 36 -3.42 2.96 -1.53
N LEU A 37 -3.82 1.72 -1.81
CA LEU A 37 -4.83 1.40 -2.82
C LEU A 37 -6.16 2.11 -2.51
N HIS A 38 -6.62 2.02 -1.26
CA HIS A 38 -7.84 2.67 -0.81
C HIS A 38 -7.76 4.20 -0.96
N GLU A 39 -6.67 4.80 -0.48
CA GLU A 39 -6.40 6.25 -0.59
C GLU A 39 -6.41 6.75 -2.04
N PHE A 40 -5.66 6.09 -2.93
CA PHE A 40 -5.62 6.51 -4.33
C PHE A 40 -6.97 6.35 -5.02
N ARG A 41 -7.70 5.26 -4.75
CA ARG A 41 -9.05 5.07 -5.32
C ARG A 41 -9.99 6.20 -4.91
N LEU A 42 -9.97 6.59 -3.63
CA LEU A 42 -10.80 7.69 -3.13
C LEU A 42 -10.39 9.05 -3.72
N ARG A 43 -9.10 9.31 -3.89
CA ARG A 43 -8.61 10.53 -4.56
C ARG A 43 -9.06 10.64 -6.00
N CYS A 44 -9.18 9.51 -6.70
CA CYS A 44 -9.76 9.44 -8.04
C CYS A 44 -11.30 9.46 -8.06
N ASN A 45 -11.96 9.54 -6.89
CA ASN A 45 -13.41 9.50 -6.72
C ASN A 45 -14.08 8.26 -7.35
N LEU A 46 -13.42 7.10 -7.26
CA LEU A 46 -13.91 5.83 -7.84
C LEU A 46 -14.55 4.95 -6.77
N ARG A 47 -15.65 4.28 -7.11
CA ARG A 47 -16.14 3.14 -6.31
C ARG A 47 -15.25 1.92 -6.55
N GLN A 48 -15.34 0.93 -5.67
CA GLN A 48 -14.63 -0.34 -5.87
C GLN A 48 -15.09 -1.02 -7.17
N SER A 49 -16.38 -0.98 -7.50
CA SER A 49 -16.92 -1.50 -8.77
C SER A 49 -16.26 -0.84 -9.98
N ASP A 50 -16.13 0.49 -9.96
CA ASP A 50 -15.66 1.27 -11.09
C ASP A 50 -14.17 1.01 -11.34
N LEU A 51 -13.38 0.90 -10.27
CA LEU A 51 -11.98 0.52 -10.39
C LEU A 51 -11.83 -0.95 -10.84
N ALA A 52 -12.70 -1.85 -10.36
CA ALA A 52 -12.65 -3.25 -10.75
C ALA A 52 -12.90 -3.42 -12.26
N GLU A 53 -13.93 -2.73 -12.77
CA GLU A 53 -14.27 -2.70 -14.19
C GLU A 53 -13.10 -2.16 -15.03
N ARG A 54 -12.49 -1.03 -14.63
CA ARG A 54 -11.32 -0.47 -15.31
C ARG A 54 -10.13 -1.42 -15.37
N LEU A 55 -9.92 -2.21 -14.32
CA LEU A 55 -8.81 -3.17 -14.25
C LEU A 55 -9.13 -4.49 -14.94
N GLY A 56 -10.40 -4.77 -15.26
CA GLY A 56 -10.87 -6.06 -15.74
C GLY A 56 -10.87 -7.14 -14.65
N TYR A 57 -11.15 -6.77 -13.39
CA TYR A 57 -11.24 -7.69 -12.25
C TYR A 57 -12.61 -7.63 -11.58
N GLU A 58 -12.88 -8.61 -10.74
CA GLU A 58 -14.06 -8.65 -9.88
C GLU A 58 -13.97 -7.64 -8.73
N GLN A 59 -15.08 -7.01 -8.35
CA GLN A 59 -15.13 -6.10 -7.20
C GLN A 59 -14.68 -6.80 -5.90
N SER A 60 -15.04 -8.07 -5.72
CA SER A 60 -14.66 -8.88 -4.56
C SER A 60 -13.14 -9.06 -4.42
N TYR A 61 -12.42 -9.04 -5.55
CA TYR A 61 -10.98 -9.07 -5.59
C TYR A 61 -10.38 -7.77 -5.03
N LEU A 62 -10.89 -6.61 -5.48
CA LEU A 62 -10.47 -5.31 -4.94
C LEU A 62 -10.81 -5.16 -3.45
N SER A 63 -12.00 -5.58 -3.03
CA SER A 63 -12.37 -5.57 -1.61
C SER A 63 -11.36 -6.37 -0.78
N SER A 64 -11.02 -7.59 -1.22
CA SER A 64 -10.05 -8.44 -0.53
C SER A 64 -8.63 -7.85 -0.46
N LEU A 65 -8.22 -7.10 -1.48
CA LEU A 65 -6.96 -6.36 -1.49
C LEU A 65 -7.01 -5.16 -0.54
N GLU A 66 -8.09 -4.38 -0.54
CA GLU A 66 -8.26 -3.23 0.36
C GLU A 66 -8.34 -3.63 1.82
N VAL A 67 -8.83 -4.83 2.17
CA VAL A 67 -8.84 -5.31 3.57
C VAL A 67 -7.62 -6.15 3.94
N GLY A 68 -6.58 -6.21 3.10
CA GLY A 68 -5.34 -6.93 3.39
C GLY A 68 -5.46 -8.47 3.41
N ARG A 69 -6.56 -9.03 2.93
CA ARG A 69 -6.81 -10.48 2.89
C ARG A 69 -6.14 -11.17 1.70
N LYS A 70 -5.75 -10.40 0.68
CA LYS A 70 -4.95 -10.90 -0.45
C LYS A 70 -3.49 -10.57 -0.18
N GLY A 71 -2.63 -11.57 -0.38
CA GLY A 71 -1.18 -11.42 -0.31
C GLY A 71 -0.63 -10.46 -1.37
N ARG A 72 0.69 -10.48 -1.55
CA ARG A 72 1.38 -9.55 -2.47
C ARG A 72 0.70 -9.49 -3.84
N PRO A 73 0.27 -8.31 -4.32
CA PRO A 73 -0.33 -8.16 -5.64
C PRO A 73 0.69 -8.54 -6.72
N THR A 74 0.21 -9.06 -7.85
CA THR A 74 1.09 -9.41 -8.97
C THR A 74 1.64 -8.14 -9.64
N ARG A 75 2.80 -8.26 -10.29
CA ARG A 75 3.36 -7.15 -11.08
C ARG A 75 2.38 -6.65 -12.14
N GLU A 76 1.68 -7.57 -12.81
CA GLU A 76 0.67 -7.23 -13.82
C GLU A 76 -0.46 -6.37 -13.23
N PHE A 77 -0.97 -6.76 -12.06
CA PHE A 77 -2.02 -5.99 -11.37
C PHE A 77 -1.54 -4.57 -11.05
N VAL A 78 -0.33 -4.43 -10.51
CA VAL A 78 0.23 -3.11 -10.17
C VAL A 78 0.38 -2.22 -11.40
N LEU A 79 0.79 -2.77 -12.54
CA LEU A 79 0.90 -2.00 -13.78
C LEU A 79 -0.47 -1.50 -14.28
N LYS A 80 -1.47 -2.38 -14.32
CA LYS A 80 -2.86 -2.01 -14.65
C LYS A 80 -3.41 -0.96 -13.68
N LEU A 81 -3.05 -1.08 -12.40
CA LEU A 81 -3.46 -0.13 -11.37
C LEU A 81 -2.89 1.27 -11.59
N VAL A 82 -1.59 1.37 -11.88
CA VAL A 82 -0.93 2.64 -12.20
C VAL A 82 -1.58 3.32 -13.41
N GLU A 83 -1.91 2.53 -14.44
CA GLU A 83 -2.60 3.03 -15.63
C GLU A 83 -4.03 3.48 -15.32
N ALA A 84 -4.83 2.66 -14.64
CA ALA A 84 -6.24 2.93 -14.34
C ALA A 84 -6.46 4.13 -13.40
N LEU A 85 -5.48 4.39 -12.53
CA LEU A 85 -5.46 5.53 -11.60
C LEU A 85 -4.67 6.74 -12.12
N ASN A 86 -4.07 6.63 -13.31
CA ASN A 86 -3.24 7.67 -13.94
C ASN A 86 -2.12 8.19 -13.01
N LEU A 87 -1.37 7.28 -12.38
CA LEU A 87 -0.33 7.60 -11.37
C LEU A 87 1.06 7.84 -11.98
N TYR A 88 1.13 8.26 -13.25
CA TYR A 88 2.41 8.60 -13.88
C TYR A 88 2.97 9.90 -13.27
N ILE A 89 4.26 9.89 -12.93
CA ILE A 89 5.04 11.04 -12.41
C ILE A 89 5.65 11.79 -13.59
#